data_AF-A0A968AJW2-F1
#
_entry.id   AF-A0A968AJW2-F1
#
_cell.length_a   1.000
_cell.length_b   1.000
_cell.length_c   1.000
_cell.angle_alpha   90.00
_cell.angle_beta   90.00
_cell.angle_gamma   90.00
#
_symmetry.space_group_name_H-M   'P 1'
#
loop_
_entity.id
_entity.type
_entity.pdbx_description
1 polymer ?
#
loop_
_entity_poly.entity_id
_entity_poly.type
_entity_poly.pdbx_seq_one_letter_code
_entity_poly.pdbx_strand_id
1 'polypeptide(L)' 'MHFSSVIHILGLLLIFLAAAMLLPIPFSLYYGDADSPALILSALVTASAGLIAFFSKQFLHDF' A
#
# COMPACT_ATOMS: atom_id res chain seq x y z
N MET A 1 -12.26 15.18 17.01
CA MET A 1 -11.13 14.25 16.77
C MET A 1 -10.75 14.34 15.29
N HIS A 2 -9.48 14.57 14.95
CA HIS A 2 -9.01 14.84 13.57
C HIS A 2 -8.81 13.54 12.75
N PHE A 3 -9.88 12.76 12.54
CA PHE A 3 -9.83 11.51 11.76
C PHE A 3 -9.31 11.70 10.33
N SER A 4 -9.55 12.88 9.74
CA SER A 4 -9.10 13.25 8.40
C SER A 4 -7.56 13.34 8.26
N SER A 5 -6.83 13.69 9.34
CA SER A 5 -5.36 13.64 9.33
C SER A 5 -4.83 12.21 9.47
N VAL A 6 -5.51 11.38 10.26
CA VAL A 6 -5.11 9.98 10.49
C VAL A 6 -5.18 9.18 9.19
N ILE A 7 -6.28 9.31 8.44
CA ILE A 7 -6.47 8.58 7.16
C ILE A 7 -5.40 8.94 6.12
N HIS A 8 -4.98 10.20 6.08
CA HIS A 8 -3.94 10.66 5.15
C HIS A 8 -2.58 10.01 5.44
N ILE A 9 -2.17 10.02 6.72
CA ILE A 9 -0.93 9.41 7.18
C ILE A 9 -0.98 7.89 7.00
N LEU A 10 -2.15 7.28 7.27
CA LEU A 10 -2.36 5.85 7.10
C LEU A 10 -2.27 5.43 5.61
N GLY A 11 -2.82 6.23 4.70
CA GLY A 11 -2.68 6.03 3.26
C GLY A 11 -1.22 6.09 2.79
N LEU A 12 -0.44 7.05 3.30
CA LEU A 12 0.99 7.14 3.01
C LEU A 12 1.77 5.94 3.58
N LEU A 13 1.45 5.52 4.80
CA LEU A 13 2.03 4.31 5.41
C LEU A 13 1.73 3.04 4.60
N LEU A 14 0.50 2.92 4.06
CA LEU A 14 0.10 1.78 3.21
C LEU A 14 0.87 1.75 1.89
N ILE A 15 1.08 2.91 1.25
CA ILE A 15 1.91 2.99 0.03
C ILE A 15 3.35 2.61 0.34
N PHE A 16 3.90 3.08 1.46
CA PHE A 16 5.24 2.71 1.91
C PHE A 16 5.36 1.21 2.21
N LEU A 17 4.33 0.63 2.86
CA LEU A 17 4.25 -0.80 3.13
C LEU A 17 4.21 -1.63 1.85
N ALA A 18 3.45 -1.20 0.84
CA ALA A 18 3.42 -1.87 -0.46
C ALA A 18 4.80 -1.83 -1.15
N ALA A 19 5.53 -0.72 -1.06
CA ALA A 19 6.90 -0.63 -1.55
C ALA A 19 7.86 -1.56 -0.78
N ALA A 20 7.69 -1.68 0.54
CA ALA A 20 8.46 -2.61 1.36
C ALA A 20 8.21 -4.08 0.97
N MET A 21 6.99 -4.43 0.55
CA MET A 21 6.66 -5.76 0.03
C MET A 21 7.31 -6.08 -1.33
N LEU A 22 7.86 -5.10 -2.07
CA LEU A 22 8.62 -5.36 -3.30
C LEU A 22 10.07 -5.81 -3.03
N LEU A 23 10.67 -5.44 -1.89
CA LEU A 23 12.03 -5.85 -1.51
C LEU A 23 12.26 -7.37 -1.46
N PRO A 24 11.33 -8.20 -0.94
CA PRO A 24 11.50 -9.65 -0.92
C PRO A 24 11.32 -10.34 -2.30
N ILE A 25 10.76 -9.66 -3.32
CA ILE A 25 10.56 -10.23 -4.66
C ILE A 25 11.89 -10.67 -5.34
N PRO A 26 12.96 -9.84 -5.40
CA PRO A 26 14.23 -10.27 -5.96
C PRO A 26 14.85 -11.45 -5.19
N PHE A 27 14.63 -11.53 -3.87
CA PHE A 27 15.08 -12.67 -3.07
C PHE A 27 14.29 -13.94 -3.40
N SER A 28 12.97 -13.84 -3.55
CA SER A 28 12.11 -14.96 -3.94
C SER A 28 12.49 -15.52 -5.31
N LEU A 29 12.82 -14.64 -6.27
CA LEU A 29 13.33 -15.04 -7.59
C LEU A 29 14.72 -15.70 -7.52
N TYR A 30 15.60 -15.24 -6.63
CA TYR A 30 16.93 -15.82 -6.45
C TYR A 30 16.87 -17.25 -5.86
N TYR A 31 15.97 -17.50 -4.90
CA TYR A 31 15.80 -18.81 -4.27
C TYR A 31 14.87 -19.76 -5.05
N GLY A 32 14.25 -19.30 -6.14
CA GLY A 32 13.35 -20.11 -6.97
C GLY A 32 12.00 -20.40 -6.32
N ASP A 33 11.55 -19.50 -5.46
CA ASP A 33 10.38 -19.73 -4.61
C ASP A 33 9.06 -19.32 -5.29
N ALA A 34 8.00 -20.08 -5.02
CA ALA A 34 6.69 -19.94 -5.69
C ALA A 34 5.80 -18.85 -5.09
N ASP A 35 6.26 -18.15 -4.05
CA ASP A 35 5.48 -17.14 -3.32
C ASP A 35 5.59 -15.71 -3.91
N SER A 36 6.45 -15.52 -4.91
CA SER A 36 6.56 -14.26 -5.66
C SER A 36 5.22 -13.69 -6.18
N PRO A 37 4.28 -14.46 -6.78
CA PRO A 37 2.98 -13.92 -7.20
C PRO A 37 2.09 -13.49 -6.03
N ALA A 38 2.17 -14.15 -4.88
CA ALA A 38 1.38 -13.80 -3.70
C ALA A 38 1.83 -12.46 -3.10
N LEU A 39 3.15 -12.20 -3.10
CA LEU A 39 3.72 -10.92 -2.70
C LEU A 39 3.31 -9.79 -3.64
N ILE A 40 3.33 -10.04 -4.95
CA ILE A 40 2.91 -9.05 -5.95
C ILE A 40 1.43 -8.70 -5.79
N LEU A 41 0.55 -9.69 -5.66
CA LEU A 41 -0.88 -9.46 -5.44
C LEU A 41 -1.14 -8.68 -4.15
N SER A 42 -0.49 -9.07 -3.06
CA SER A 42 -0.64 -8.40 -1.75
C SER A 42 -0.13 -6.97 -1.80
N ALA A 43 1.00 -6.72 -2.46
CA ALA A 43 1.53 -5.38 -2.67
C ALA A 43 0.56 -4.51 -3.50
N LEU A 44 -0.07 -5.07 -4.53
CA LEU A 44 -1.00 -4.35 -5.42
C LEU A 44 -2.31 -3.99 -4.70
N VAL A 45 -2.86 -4.92 -3.91
CA VAL A 45 -4.04 -4.64 -3.08
C VAL A 45 -3.72 -3.61 -1.99
N THR A 46 -2.56 -3.72 -1.35
CA THR A 46 -2.12 -2.77 -0.31
C THR A 46 -1.87 -1.38 -0.90
N ALA A 47 -1.22 -1.29 -2.07
CA ALA A 47 -0.98 -0.03 -2.77
C ALA A 47 -2.28 0.64 -3.20
N SER A 48 -3.23 -0.12 -3.76
CA SER A 48 -4.53 0.41 -4.17
C SER A 48 -5.35 0.90 -2.98
N ALA A 49 -5.37 0.16 -1.86
CA ALA A 49 -6.00 0.61 -0.63
C ALA A 49 -5.35 1.91 -0.07
N GLY A 50 -4.02 1.99 -0.08
CA GLY A 50 -3.28 3.19 0.33
C GLY A 50 -3.57 4.40 -0.55
N LEU A 51 -3.64 4.21 -1.87
CA LEU A 51 -4.01 5.24 -2.84
C LEU A 51 -5.44 5.74 -2.59
N ILE A 52 -6.40 4.84 -2.45
CA ILE A 52 -7.80 5.19 -2.18
C ILE A 52 -7.91 6.01 -0.87
N ALA A 53 -7.22 5.58 0.18
CA ALA A 53 -7.20 6.30 1.45
C ALA A 53 -6.56 7.70 1.34
N PHE A 54 -5.48 7.83 0.57
CA PHE A 54 -4.82 9.11 0.31
C PHE A 54 -5.73 10.07 -0.50
N PHE A 55 -6.39 9.57 -1.55
CA PHE A 55 -7.29 10.35 -2.40
C PHE A 55 -8.65 10.65 -1.75
N SER A 56 -9.16 9.80 -0.85
CA SER A 56 -10.42 10.02 -0.13
C SER A 56 -10.44 11.34 0.66
N LYS A 57 -9.26 11.83 1.04
CA LYS A 57 -9.06 13.13 1.70
C LYS A 57 -9.46 14.32 0.81
N GLN A 58 -9.38 14.20 -0.51
CA GLN A 58 -9.82 15.22 -1.47
C GLN A 58 -11.36 15.36 -1.47
N PHE A 59 -12.09 14.25 -1.28
CA PHE A 59 -13.55 14.22 -1.39
C PHE A 59 -14.28 14.86 -0.19
N LEU A 60 -13.63 14.96 0.98
CA LEU A 60 -14.25 15.48 2.21
C LEU A 60 -14.07 17.00 2.38
N HIS A 61 -13.21 17.65 1.60
CA HIS A 61 -13.01 19.11 1.69
C HIS A 61 -13.92 19.90 0.74
N ASP A 62 -14.79 19.22 -0.01
CA ASP A 62 -15.68 19.77 -1.04
C ASP A 62 -17.17 19.88 -0.61
N PHE A 63 -17.49 19.77 0.69
CA PHE A 63 -18.85 19.96 1.24
C PHE A 63 -18.89 20.96 2.40
#